data_AF-A0A0J7IQ37-F1
#
_entry.id   AF-A0A0J7IQ37-F1
#
_cell.length_a   1.000
_cell.length_b   1.000
_cell.length_c   1.000
_cell.angle_alpha   90.00
_cell.angle_beta   90.00
_cell.angle_gamma   90.00
#
_symmetry.space_group_name_H-M   'P 1'
#
loop_
_entity.id
_entity.type
_entity.pdbx_description
1 polymer ?
#
loop_
_entity_poly.entity_id
_entity_poly.type
_entity_poly.pdbx_seq_one_letter_code
_entity_poly.pdbx_strand_id
1 'polypeptide(L)'
;MKKLVYTSLFILICISSKITAQYQPKNISKEDLKKANQWVDKTYKSLSQDEKLGQLFIVALYTNKGENEISNVRKIVENDKIGGLILMQDDAAREISLVNEFQQKSKIPLMIGMDAEWGLFQRIATAYKFPWAMTLGAIQDKKLIEQMAAKIAEDCQRMGINWDFAPVVDVNTNPDNPIIGNRSFGSEVNNVITSALAYSNGLQGNNILAAIKHFPGHGDTNTDSHLDLPVVSHNSERLNNIELAPFKALMDKGIGGVMVAHLYVPALESGKGIPASVSKNIITGLLKEKLGYKGLIITDALNMGAVANKYNPGELDAMAFKAGNDIMLFSQGVASGKRLIQKAIDNGEISQSRVEESVKKILLTKYFLGLDKYSPKNPENINSDLNNDSHKVLVQNLYSNALTLLKDDKKLLPLNGKQVYYVPLEEAPYQTFVNQLGPNIIIKKANETITIPANSTVIVGLHKDNSTAYKPYKISDTSKKVLADLTKNQNIILNVFGSAYALKDIDISKISTVLVSYENNDDSMTATAGALNGRTKIWGRLPVLVNDNLKAGMGIDLNPVTASANVNSTVFTTSKQQ
;
A
#
# COMPACT_ATOMS: atom_id res chain seq x y z
N MET A 1 50.61 41.03 -47.32
CA MET A 1 49.59 41.15 -46.25
C MET A 1 48.99 39.78 -46.01
N LYS A 2 49.17 39.23 -44.81
CA LYS A 2 48.85 37.83 -44.45
C LYS A 2 47.36 37.65 -44.17
N LYS A 3 46.80 36.55 -44.67
CA LYS A 3 45.45 36.02 -44.36
C LYS A 3 45.38 35.58 -42.88
N LEU A 4 44.31 35.94 -42.17
CA LEU A 4 43.91 35.27 -40.93
C LEU A 4 42.55 34.59 -41.17
N VAL A 5 42.55 33.26 -41.13
CA VAL A 5 41.36 32.42 -41.08
C VAL A 5 41.12 32.10 -39.60
N TYR A 6 40.01 32.55 -39.04
CA TYR A 6 39.59 32.20 -37.68
C TYR A 6 38.80 30.89 -37.74
N THR A 7 39.46 29.79 -37.39
CA THR A 7 38.81 28.50 -37.12
C THR A 7 38.25 28.54 -35.71
N SER A 8 36.92 28.69 -35.56
CA SER A 8 36.25 28.58 -34.26
C SER A 8 36.05 27.11 -33.92
N LEU A 9 36.81 26.61 -32.94
CA LEU A 9 36.71 25.26 -32.40
C LEU A 9 35.51 25.23 -31.42
N PHE A 10 34.37 24.70 -31.85
CA PHE A 10 33.24 24.40 -30.96
C PHE A 10 33.62 23.18 -30.10
N ILE A 11 34.05 23.42 -28.85
CA ILE A 11 34.22 22.36 -27.87
C ILE A 11 32.83 21.99 -27.35
N LEU A 12 32.29 20.88 -27.84
CA LEU A 12 31.10 20.24 -27.28
C LEU A 12 31.48 19.69 -25.90
N ILE A 13 31.17 20.43 -24.83
CA ILE A 13 31.29 19.92 -23.46
C ILE A 13 30.17 18.89 -23.29
N CYS A 14 30.51 17.61 -23.48
CA CYS A 14 29.67 16.50 -23.05
C CYS A 14 29.59 16.52 -21.53
N ILE A 15 28.64 17.27 -20.97
CA ILE A 15 28.27 17.17 -19.56
C ILE A 15 27.68 15.76 -19.39
N SER A 16 28.48 14.83 -18.87
CA SER A 16 27.98 13.53 -18.45
C SER A 16 27.06 13.76 -17.25
N SER A 17 25.76 13.76 -17.51
CA SER A 17 24.74 13.79 -16.46
C SER A 17 25.01 12.61 -15.52
N LYS A 18 25.49 12.89 -14.29
CA LYS A 18 25.63 11.85 -13.27
C LYS A 18 24.24 11.29 -12.99
N ILE A 19 24.03 10.02 -13.30
CA ILE A 19 22.77 9.33 -13.01
C ILE A 19 22.73 9.11 -11.50
N THR A 20 21.80 9.78 -10.84
CA THR A 20 21.53 9.60 -9.40
C THR A 20 20.20 8.89 -9.26
N ALA A 21 20.19 7.66 -8.77
CA ALA A 21 18.95 7.02 -8.34
C ALA A 21 18.52 7.59 -6.97
N GLN A 22 17.20 7.76 -6.80
CA GLN A 22 16.60 8.20 -5.54
C GLN A 22 16.77 7.15 -4.44
N TYR A 23 16.52 5.88 -4.78
CA TYR A 23 16.83 4.75 -3.90
C TYR A 23 18.29 4.34 -4.05
N GLN A 24 18.94 4.16 -2.90
CA GLN A 24 20.25 3.55 -2.77
C GLN A 24 20.23 2.63 -1.55
N PRO A 25 20.92 1.48 -1.59
CA PRO A 25 21.09 0.65 -0.41
C PRO A 25 21.70 1.46 0.74
N LYS A 26 21.22 1.21 1.96
CA LYS A 26 21.77 1.87 3.15
C LYS A 26 23.28 1.61 3.23
N ASN A 27 24.05 2.65 3.51
CA ASN A 27 25.51 2.60 3.68
C ASN A 27 26.30 2.16 2.43
N ILE A 28 25.78 2.37 1.21
CA ILE A 28 26.52 2.06 -0.01
C ILE A 28 27.84 2.85 -0.08
N SER A 29 28.96 2.15 -0.32
CA SER A 29 30.27 2.78 -0.43
C SER A 29 30.45 3.48 -1.78
N LYS A 30 31.38 4.45 -1.86
CA LYS A 30 31.75 5.08 -3.15
C LYS A 30 32.25 4.07 -4.17
N GLU A 31 32.93 3.02 -3.72
CA GLU A 31 33.45 1.97 -4.59
C GLU A 31 32.31 1.08 -5.12
N ASP A 32 31.32 0.75 -4.29
CA ASP A 32 30.16 -0.03 -4.74
C ASP A 32 29.27 0.77 -5.68
N LEU A 33 29.11 2.08 -5.45
CA LEU A 33 28.47 2.97 -6.42
C LEU A 33 29.21 3.00 -7.77
N LYS A 34 30.54 2.98 -7.75
CA LYS A 34 31.34 2.94 -8.98
C LYS A 34 31.12 1.61 -9.72
N LYS A 35 31.13 0.47 -9.01
CA LYS A 35 30.83 -0.85 -9.58
C LYS A 35 29.42 -0.91 -10.17
N ALA A 36 28.43 -0.36 -9.47
CA ALA A 36 27.06 -0.27 -9.95
C ALA A 36 26.98 0.49 -11.28
N ASN A 37 27.57 1.68 -11.35
CA ASN A 37 27.59 2.48 -12.57
C ASN A 37 28.34 1.78 -13.72
N GLN A 38 29.47 1.12 -13.44
CA GLN A 38 30.20 0.34 -14.43
C GLN A 38 29.37 -0.83 -14.97
N TRP A 39 28.67 -1.55 -14.09
CA TRP A 39 27.74 -2.61 -14.48
C TRP A 39 26.61 -2.06 -15.35
N VAL A 40 25.99 -0.94 -14.95
CA VAL A 40 24.92 -0.28 -15.72
C VAL A 40 25.40 0.11 -17.11
N ASP A 41 26.54 0.79 -17.22
CA ASP A 41 27.06 1.24 -18.52
C ASP A 41 27.46 0.06 -19.41
N LYS A 42 28.08 -0.98 -18.85
CA LYS A 42 28.44 -2.20 -19.58
C LYS A 42 27.18 -2.92 -20.09
N THR A 43 26.20 -3.10 -19.22
CA THR A 43 24.93 -3.77 -19.54
C THR A 43 24.15 -2.97 -20.56
N TYR A 44 23.96 -1.66 -20.38
CA TYR A 44 23.24 -0.81 -21.33
C TYR A 44 23.85 -0.84 -22.74
N LYS A 45 25.20 -0.85 -22.84
CA LYS A 45 25.91 -0.93 -24.12
C LYS A 45 25.79 -2.29 -24.81
N SER A 46 25.53 -3.36 -24.06
CA SER A 46 25.35 -4.71 -24.64
C SER A 46 23.92 -4.99 -25.12
N LEU A 47 22.97 -4.10 -24.80
CA LEU A 47 21.59 -4.21 -25.25
C LEU A 47 21.40 -3.66 -26.66
N SER A 48 20.67 -4.40 -27.49
CA SER A 48 20.12 -3.88 -28.74
C SER A 48 19.09 -2.77 -28.46
N GLN A 49 18.71 -2.00 -29.48
CA GLN A 49 17.66 -1.00 -29.31
C GLN A 49 16.31 -1.63 -28.91
N ASP A 50 15.94 -2.76 -29.51
CA ASP A 50 14.72 -3.49 -29.15
C ASP A 50 14.77 -4.00 -27.70
N GLU A 51 15.91 -4.52 -27.24
CA GLU A 51 16.11 -4.95 -25.85
C GLU A 51 15.99 -3.78 -24.87
N LYS A 52 16.53 -2.60 -25.22
CA LYS A 52 16.39 -1.37 -24.40
C LYS A 52 14.92 -0.98 -24.25
N LEU A 53 14.16 -1.01 -25.34
CA LEU A 53 12.73 -0.71 -25.31
C LEU A 53 11.95 -1.76 -24.51
N GLY A 54 12.33 -3.04 -24.59
CA GLY A 54 11.76 -4.12 -23.77
C GLY A 54 11.86 -3.85 -22.27
N GLN A 55 12.98 -3.29 -21.80
CA GLN A 55 13.17 -3.00 -20.37
C GLN A 55 12.15 -2.01 -19.78
N LEU A 56 11.43 -1.26 -20.61
CA LEU A 56 10.41 -0.29 -20.19
C LEU A 56 9.08 -0.93 -19.78
N PHE A 57 8.93 -2.26 -19.88
CA PHE A 57 7.65 -2.94 -19.70
C PHE A 57 7.67 -3.91 -18.52
N ILE A 58 6.58 -3.88 -17.73
CA ILE A 58 6.22 -4.91 -16.75
C ILE A 58 4.88 -5.51 -17.13
N VAL A 59 4.83 -6.84 -17.27
CA VAL A 59 3.63 -7.58 -17.70
C VAL A 59 3.11 -8.45 -16.55
N ALA A 60 1.81 -8.65 -16.50
CA ALA A 60 1.19 -9.47 -15.46
C ALA A 60 1.40 -10.96 -15.68
N LEU A 61 1.69 -11.67 -14.60
CA LEU A 61 1.71 -13.12 -14.54
C LEU A 61 0.54 -13.60 -13.67
N TYR A 62 -0.43 -14.25 -14.30
CA TYR A 62 -1.53 -14.93 -13.62
C TYR A 62 -1.27 -16.43 -13.61
N THR A 63 -1.23 -17.04 -12.43
CA THR A 63 -1.04 -18.49 -12.32
C THR A 63 -2.35 -19.28 -12.48
N ASN A 64 -3.49 -18.62 -12.24
CA ASN A 64 -4.84 -19.20 -12.30
C ASN A 64 -5.53 -19.11 -13.68
N LYS A 65 -4.91 -18.50 -14.69
CA LYS A 65 -5.48 -18.37 -16.05
C LYS A 65 -5.10 -19.50 -17.03
N GLY A 66 -4.46 -20.55 -16.53
CA GLY A 66 -4.09 -21.72 -17.32
C GLY A 66 -2.82 -21.54 -18.16
N GLU A 67 -2.35 -22.63 -18.77
CA GLU A 67 -1.04 -22.69 -19.44
C GLU A 67 -0.94 -21.83 -20.70
N ASN A 68 -2.06 -21.55 -21.37
CA ASN A 68 -2.06 -20.68 -22.56
C ASN A 68 -1.63 -19.25 -22.20
N GLU A 69 -2.13 -18.70 -21.09
CA GLU A 69 -1.74 -17.37 -20.62
C GLU A 69 -0.27 -17.35 -20.20
N ILE A 70 0.16 -18.35 -19.45
CA ILE A 70 1.56 -18.50 -19.01
C ILE A 70 2.49 -18.62 -20.23
N SER A 71 2.10 -19.39 -21.25
CA SER A 71 2.85 -19.54 -22.49
C SER A 71 2.92 -18.25 -23.30
N ASN A 72 1.89 -17.40 -23.25
CA ASN A 72 1.93 -16.06 -23.83
C ASN A 72 2.94 -15.17 -23.09
N VAL A 73 2.93 -15.18 -21.75
CA VAL A 73 3.93 -14.45 -20.95
C VAL A 73 5.35 -14.96 -21.25
N ARG A 74 5.53 -16.28 -21.38
CA ARG A 74 6.81 -16.89 -21.76
C ARG A 74 7.34 -16.35 -23.09
N LYS A 75 6.48 -16.26 -24.11
CA LYS A 75 6.81 -15.67 -25.41
C LYS A 75 7.18 -14.19 -25.28
N ILE A 76 6.47 -13.42 -24.45
CA ILE A 76 6.80 -12.00 -24.23
C ILE A 76 8.17 -11.86 -23.54
N VAL A 77 8.46 -12.67 -22.52
CA VAL A 77 9.77 -12.68 -21.85
C VAL A 77 10.88 -13.02 -22.84
N GLU A 78 10.69 -14.06 -23.65
CA GLU A 78 11.70 -14.53 -24.59
C GLU A 78 11.87 -13.62 -25.81
N ASN A 79 10.79 -13.07 -26.38
CA ASN A 79 10.85 -12.32 -27.63
C ASN A 79 10.95 -10.82 -27.41
N ASP A 80 10.23 -10.27 -26.41
CA ASP A 80 10.17 -8.84 -26.17
C ASP A 80 11.15 -8.34 -25.12
N LYS A 81 11.84 -9.25 -24.42
CA LYS A 81 12.95 -8.94 -23.50
C LYS A 81 12.55 -7.91 -22.43
N ILE A 82 11.37 -8.13 -21.85
CA ILE A 82 10.73 -7.19 -20.92
C ILE A 82 11.57 -6.90 -19.67
N GLY A 83 11.26 -5.79 -19.00
CA GLY A 83 11.95 -5.33 -17.80
C GLY A 83 11.58 -6.09 -16.54
N GLY A 84 10.34 -6.60 -16.45
CA GLY A 84 9.85 -7.29 -15.26
C GLY A 84 8.47 -7.92 -15.40
N LEU A 85 8.01 -8.52 -14.31
CA LEU A 85 6.69 -9.12 -14.17
C LEU A 85 6.01 -8.56 -12.91
N ILE A 86 4.68 -8.41 -12.95
CA ILE A 86 3.85 -8.24 -11.75
C ILE A 86 3.13 -9.56 -11.48
N LEU A 87 3.30 -10.08 -10.26
CA LEU A 87 2.68 -11.32 -9.82
C LEU A 87 1.23 -11.07 -9.41
N MET A 88 0.35 -11.93 -9.93
CA MET A 88 -1.09 -11.92 -9.69
C MET A 88 -1.51 -13.31 -9.20
N GLN A 89 -2.69 -13.38 -8.59
CA GLN A 89 -3.15 -14.48 -7.75
C GLN A 89 -2.81 -15.89 -8.27
N ASP A 90 -2.30 -16.75 -7.38
CA ASP A 90 -3.12 -17.76 -6.65
C ASP A 90 -2.20 -18.65 -5.79
N ASP A 91 -1.22 -19.29 -6.42
CA ASP A 91 -0.37 -20.32 -5.80
C ASP A 91 1.09 -19.83 -5.67
N ALA A 92 1.53 -19.62 -4.43
CA ALA A 92 2.87 -19.11 -4.13
C ALA A 92 4.01 -20.04 -4.61
N ALA A 93 3.84 -21.36 -4.51
CA ALA A 93 4.86 -22.31 -4.95
C ALA A 93 4.97 -22.33 -6.48
N ARG A 94 3.83 -22.23 -7.16
CA ARG A 94 3.77 -22.12 -8.62
C ARG A 94 4.34 -20.80 -9.11
N GLU A 95 4.03 -19.68 -8.44
CA GLU A 95 4.62 -18.37 -8.73
C GLU A 95 6.15 -18.42 -8.61
N ILE A 96 6.69 -18.97 -7.52
CA ILE A 96 8.14 -19.15 -7.36
C ILE A 96 8.73 -19.95 -8.52
N SER A 97 8.10 -21.05 -8.89
CA SER A 97 8.57 -21.92 -9.97
C SER A 97 8.60 -21.20 -11.32
N LEU A 98 7.55 -20.44 -11.64
CA LEU A 98 7.46 -19.66 -12.87
C LEU A 98 8.43 -18.47 -12.87
N VAL A 99 8.60 -17.78 -11.74
CA VAL A 99 9.59 -16.71 -11.60
C VAL A 99 11.00 -17.24 -11.83
N ASN A 100 11.36 -18.39 -11.24
CA ASN A 100 12.63 -19.05 -11.51
C ASN A 100 12.83 -19.36 -12.99
N GLU A 101 11.79 -19.91 -13.64
CA GLU A 101 11.81 -20.21 -15.07
C GLU A 101 12.04 -18.95 -15.92
N PHE A 102 11.28 -17.88 -15.67
CA PHE A 102 11.39 -16.64 -16.44
C PHE A 102 12.69 -15.90 -16.18
N GLN A 103 13.24 -15.96 -14.96
CA GLN A 103 14.56 -15.41 -14.66
C GLN A 103 15.66 -16.15 -15.45
N GLN A 104 15.59 -17.47 -15.58
CA GLN A 104 16.54 -18.25 -16.39
C GLN A 104 16.46 -17.94 -17.89
N LYS A 105 15.27 -17.60 -18.40
CA LYS A 105 15.03 -17.23 -19.80
C LYS A 105 15.39 -15.78 -20.13
N SER A 106 15.58 -14.94 -19.12
CA SER A 106 15.80 -13.51 -19.27
C SER A 106 17.29 -13.18 -19.34
N LYS A 107 17.71 -12.49 -20.41
CA LYS A 107 19.11 -12.02 -20.57
C LYS A 107 19.50 -11.03 -19.46
N ILE A 108 18.59 -10.12 -19.15
CA ILE A 108 18.70 -9.20 -18.02
C ILE A 108 17.68 -9.66 -16.97
N PRO A 109 18.10 -9.88 -15.71
CA PRO A 109 17.20 -10.28 -14.63
C PRO A 109 15.95 -9.39 -14.56
N LEU A 110 14.79 -10.00 -14.40
CA LEU A 110 13.49 -9.34 -14.31
C LEU A 110 13.32 -8.70 -12.93
N MET A 111 12.74 -7.50 -12.89
CA MET A 111 12.11 -7.01 -11.66
C MET A 111 10.81 -7.77 -11.44
N ILE A 112 10.54 -8.14 -10.20
CA ILE A 112 9.35 -8.91 -9.83
C ILE A 112 8.57 -8.07 -8.83
N GLY A 113 7.43 -7.57 -9.29
CA GLY A 113 6.53 -6.69 -8.56
C GLY A 113 5.31 -7.41 -8.00
N MET A 114 4.70 -6.88 -6.94
CA MET A 114 3.40 -7.30 -6.43
C MET A 114 2.71 -6.11 -5.74
N ASP A 115 1.37 -6.08 -5.71
CA ASP A 115 0.66 -5.28 -4.72
C ASP A 115 0.52 -6.10 -3.43
N ALA A 116 1.31 -5.78 -2.40
CA ALA A 116 1.29 -6.43 -1.09
C ALA A 116 1.06 -5.41 0.04
N GLU A 117 0.07 -4.51 -0.11
CA GLU A 117 -0.25 -3.40 0.79
C GLU A 117 -0.58 -3.83 2.23
N TRP A 118 -1.15 -5.04 2.38
CA TRP A 118 -1.41 -5.69 3.68
C TRP A 118 -0.77 -7.09 3.70
N GLY A 119 0.43 -7.16 3.11
CA GLY A 119 1.19 -8.39 2.88
C GLY A 119 0.71 -9.17 1.66
N LEU A 120 1.37 -10.31 1.45
CA LEU A 120 1.15 -11.13 0.27
C LEU A 120 -0.27 -11.71 0.21
N PHE A 121 -1.01 -11.72 1.33
CA PHE A 121 -2.43 -12.07 1.37
C PHE A 121 -3.28 -11.34 0.32
N GLN A 122 -2.88 -10.12 -0.08
CA GLN A 122 -3.56 -9.38 -1.14
C GLN A 122 -3.62 -10.14 -2.47
N ARG A 123 -2.64 -11.00 -2.76
CA ARG A 123 -2.58 -11.83 -3.98
C ARG A 123 -2.60 -13.34 -3.69
N ILE A 124 -2.03 -13.77 -2.57
CA ILE A 124 -1.91 -15.17 -2.15
C ILE A 124 -2.85 -15.41 -0.96
N ALA A 125 -4.05 -15.92 -1.21
CA ALA A 125 -5.08 -16.07 -0.19
C ALA A 125 -4.67 -16.94 1.02
N THR A 126 -3.65 -17.80 0.85
CA THR A 126 -3.10 -18.64 1.93
C THR A 126 -2.06 -17.94 2.80
N ALA A 127 -1.52 -16.77 2.42
CA ALA A 127 -0.52 -16.05 3.21
C ALA A 127 -1.14 -15.35 4.42
N TYR A 128 -0.34 -14.98 5.43
CA TYR A 128 -0.88 -14.28 6.58
C TYR A 128 -1.35 -12.86 6.20
N LYS A 129 -2.55 -12.48 6.65
CA LYS A 129 -3.12 -11.14 6.41
C LYS A 129 -2.63 -10.14 7.45
N PHE A 130 -2.05 -9.02 7.01
CA PHE A 130 -1.76 -7.89 7.89
C PHE A 130 -2.93 -6.88 7.93
N PRO A 131 -2.97 -5.97 8.92
CA PRO A 131 -4.00 -4.94 8.97
C PRO A 131 -3.92 -3.98 7.79
N TRP A 132 -5.08 -3.46 7.37
CA TRP A 132 -5.16 -2.41 6.35
C TRP A 132 -4.59 -1.08 6.85
N ALA A 133 -4.20 -0.22 5.91
CA ALA A 133 -3.58 1.07 6.21
C ALA A 133 -4.41 1.95 7.16
N MET A 134 -5.75 1.92 7.09
CA MET A 134 -6.58 2.67 8.05
C MET A 134 -6.32 2.19 9.48
N THR A 135 -6.32 0.88 9.72
CA THR A 135 -5.98 0.30 11.03
C THR A 135 -4.58 0.72 11.47
N LEU A 136 -3.60 0.67 10.57
CA LEU A 136 -2.22 1.09 10.84
C LEU A 136 -2.12 2.60 11.14
N GLY A 137 -2.96 3.40 10.50
CA GLY A 137 -3.08 4.83 10.71
C GLY A 137 -3.43 5.18 12.16
N ALA A 138 -4.14 4.29 12.86
CA ALA A 138 -4.52 4.50 14.25
C ALA A 138 -3.36 4.29 15.24
N ILE A 139 -2.35 3.52 14.84
CA ILE A 139 -1.20 3.17 15.67
C ILE A 139 -0.30 4.40 15.86
N GLN A 140 0.03 4.71 17.12
CA GLN A 140 0.88 5.84 17.47
C GLN A 140 2.37 5.51 17.39
N ASP A 141 2.77 4.27 17.73
CA ASP A 141 4.15 3.80 17.53
C ASP A 141 4.39 3.35 16.08
N LYS A 142 4.92 4.26 15.27
CA LYS A 142 5.22 3.98 13.86
C LYS A 142 6.29 2.91 13.65
N LYS A 143 7.07 2.53 14.68
CA LYS A 143 8.02 1.40 14.57
C LYS A 143 7.31 0.08 14.33
N LEU A 144 6.07 -0.08 14.81
CA LEU A 144 5.28 -1.28 14.53
C LEU A 144 4.94 -1.41 13.04
N ILE A 145 4.68 -0.29 12.36
CA ILE A 145 4.46 -0.26 10.91
C ILE A 145 5.75 -0.61 10.16
N GLU A 146 6.90 -0.10 10.61
CA GLU A 146 8.20 -0.45 10.03
C GLU A 146 8.51 -1.95 10.21
N GLN A 147 8.23 -2.53 11.39
CA GLN A 147 8.38 -3.97 11.64
C GLN A 147 7.46 -4.82 10.78
N MET A 148 6.20 -4.38 10.61
CA MET A 148 5.24 -5.02 9.70
C MET A 148 5.76 -5.03 8.26
N ALA A 149 6.18 -3.88 7.75
CA ALA A 149 6.70 -3.79 6.38
C ALA A 149 8.02 -4.56 6.20
N ALA A 150 8.87 -4.66 7.24
CA ALA A 150 10.03 -5.53 7.22
C ALA A 150 9.64 -7.03 7.12
N LYS A 151 8.56 -7.44 7.80
CA LYS A 151 8.02 -8.81 7.69
C LYS A 151 7.45 -9.08 6.29
N ILE A 152 6.69 -8.14 5.72
CA ILE A 152 6.23 -8.22 4.33
C ILE A 152 7.42 -8.33 3.37
N ALA A 153 8.51 -7.59 3.63
CA ALA A 153 9.70 -7.67 2.80
C ALA A 153 10.39 -9.05 2.86
N GLU A 154 10.43 -9.69 4.03
CA GLU A 154 10.91 -11.07 4.19
C GLU A 154 10.09 -12.04 3.33
N ASP A 155 8.76 -11.94 3.39
CA ASP A 155 7.84 -12.75 2.60
C ASP A 155 8.03 -12.51 1.09
N CYS A 156 8.20 -11.25 0.68
CA CYS A 156 8.52 -10.89 -0.71
C CYS A 156 9.82 -11.55 -1.18
N GLN A 157 10.90 -11.47 -0.39
CA GLN A 157 12.18 -12.09 -0.72
C GLN A 157 12.08 -13.61 -0.83
N ARG A 158 11.24 -14.23 0.00
CA ARG A 158 10.97 -15.68 0.01
C ARG A 158 10.31 -16.15 -1.29
N MET A 159 9.55 -15.27 -1.95
CA MET A 159 8.94 -15.49 -3.27
C MET A 159 9.75 -14.93 -4.46
N GLY A 160 10.86 -14.23 -4.21
CA GLY A 160 11.67 -13.60 -5.26
C GLY A 160 11.12 -12.25 -5.75
N ILE A 161 10.13 -11.70 -5.05
CA ILE A 161 9.60 -10.35 -5.25
C ILE A 161 10.66 -9.35 -4.76
N ASN A 162 10.85 -8.27 -5.50
CA ASN A 162 11.84 -7.21 -5.21
C ASN A 162 11.26 -5.80 -5.30
N TRP A 163 9.97 -5.69 -5.64
CA TRP A 163 9.24 -4.43 -5.66
C TRP A 163 7.83 -4.64 -5.12
N ASP A 164 7.53 -4.01 -3.98
CA ASP A 164 6.15 -3.91 -3.50
C ASP A 164 5.57 -2.57 -3.96
N PHE A 165 4.41 -2.61 -4.62
CA PHE A 165 3.68 -1.43 -5.03
C PHE A 165 2.91 -0.84 -3.83
N ALA A 166 3.64 -0.53 -2.78
CA ALA A 166 3.17 0.05 -1.53
C ALA A 166 4.24 1.01 -0.98
N PRO A 167 3.87 1.96 -0.10
CA PRO A 167 2.53 2.17 0.46
C PRO A 167 1.63 3.10 -0.36
N VAL A 168 0.32 3.01 -0.12
CA VAL A 168 -0.64 4.05 -0.53
C VAL A 168 -0.44 5.29 0.35
N VAL A 169 -0.30 6.45 -0.28
CA VAL A 169 -0.06 7.76 0.36
C VAL A 169 -1.17 8.77 0.06
N ASP A 170 -2.28 8.30 -0.49
CA ASP A 170 -3.48 9.11 -0.70
C ASP A 170 -4.06 9.55 0.65
N VAL A 171 -4.27 10.86 0.82
CA VAL A 171 -4.91 11.43 2.01
C VAL A 171 -6.42 11.33 1.84
N ASN A 172 -7.06 10.47 2.62
CA ASN A 172 -8.48 10.15 2.45
C ASN A 172 -9.37 11.24 3.07
N THR A 173 -9.49 12.39 2.40
CA THR A 173 -10.29 13.53 2.86
C THR A 173 -11.78 13.37 2.58
N ASN A 174 -12.17 12.44 1.70
CA ASN A 174 -13.56 12.11 1.45
C ASN A 174 -13.96 10.74 2.05
N PRO A 175 -14.82 10.71 3.08
CA PRO A 175 -15.35 9.46 3.65
C PRO A 175 -16.17 8.60 2.68
N ASP A 176 -16.68 9.19 1.59
CA ASP A 176 -17.44 8.50 0.55
C ASP A 176 -16.56 8.01 -0.61
N ASN A 177 -15.23 8.12 -0.49
CA ASN A 177 -14.29 7.61 -1.49
C ASN A 177 -14.43 6.07 -1.63
N PRO A 178 -14.75 5.54 -2.82
CA PRO A 178 -15.07 4.13 -3.00
C PRO A 178 -13.83 3.22 -3.07
N ILE A 179 -12.64 3.77 -3.34
CA ILE A 179 -11.45 2.98 -3.73
C ILE A 179 -10.24 3.17 -2.80
N ILE A 180 -10.15 4.30 -2.09
CA ILE A 180 -9.08 4.55 -1.13
C ILE A 180 -9.52 4.06 0.25
N GLY A 181 -10.51 4.69 0.90
CA GLY A 181 -11.14 4.15 2.10
C GLY A 181 -10.16 3.56 3.13
N ASN A 182 -10.24 2.24 3.34
CA ASN A 182 -9.39 1.49 4.27
C ASN A 182 -7.91 1.33 3.82
N ARG A 183 -7.59 1.62 2.56
CA ARG A 183 -6.23 1.58 1.99
C ARG A 183 -5.39 2.82 2.30
N SER A 184 -5.98 3.88 2.86
CA SER A 184 -5.23 5.05 3.33
C SER A 184 -4.94 4.97 4.82
N PHE A 185 -3.80 5.52 5.23
CA PHE A 185 -3.45 5.72 6.64
C PHE A 185 -4.31 6.79 7.35
N GLY A 186 -5.14 7.54 6.63
CA GLY A 186 -6.02 8.51 7.26
C GLY A 186 -6.34 9.74 6.44
N SER A 187 -7.03 10.68 7.08
CA SER A 187 -7.38 11.98 6.48
C SER A 187 -6.38 13.09 6.80
N GLU A 188 -5.40 12.84 7.67
CA GLU A 188 -4.40 13.83 8.08
C GLU A 188 -3.06 13.63 7.38
N VAL A 189 -2.59 14.66 6.69
CA VAL A 189 -1.35 14.67 5.90
C VAL A 189 -0.16 14.16 6.71
N ASN A 190 0.02 14.65 7.94
CA ASN A 190 1.16 14.26 8.78
C ASN A 190 1.10 12.78 9.20
N ASN A 191 -0.09 12.24 9.46
CA ASN A 191 -0.24 10.82 9.81
C ASN A 191 0.07 9.94 8.60
N VAL A 192 -0.38 10.35 7.40
CA VAL A 192 -0.08 9.65 6.15
C VAL A 192 1.43 9.67 5.88
N ILE A 193 2.10 10.83 5.98
CA ILE A 193 3.55 10.95 5.78
C ILE A 193 4.32 10.04 6.72
N THR A 194 4.06 10.13 8.02
CA THR A 194 4.83 9.39 9.04
C THR A 194 4.61 7.88 8.97
N SER A 195 3.37 7.45 8.71
CA SER A 195 3.04 6.03 8.57
C SER A 195 3.62 5.44 7.27
N ALA A 196 3.48 6.15 6.15
CA ALA A 196 4.04 5.74 4.88
C ALA A 196 5.58 5.69 4.91
N LEU A 197 6.24 6.66 5.56
CA LEU A 197 7.69 6.64 5.73
C LEU A 197 8.15 5.41 6.51
N ALA A 198 7.45 5.06 7.60
CA ALA A 198 7.77 3.86 8.39
C ALA A 198 7.58 2.59 7.55
N TYR A 199 6.48 2.48 6.80
CA TYR A 199 6.22 1.35 5.90
C TYR A 199 7.35 1.24 4.84
N SER A 200 7.66 2.33 4.14
CA SER A 200 8.70 2.33 3.13
C SER A 200 10.09 2.02 3.69
N ASN A 201 10.40 2.47 4.90
CA ASN A 201 11.66 2.14 5.57
C ASN A 201 11.78 0.63 5.87
N GLY A 202 10.67 -0.01 6.27
CA GLY A 202 10.62 -1.45 6.50
C GLY A 202 10.87 -2.24 5.21
N LEU A 203 10.24 -1.84 4.10
CA LEU A 203 10.47 -2.46 2.79
C LEU A 203 11.91 -2.25 2.28
N GLN A 204 12.30 -0.98 2.09
CA GLN A 204 13.57 -0.63 1.44
C GLN A 204 14.78 -0.95 2.32
N GLY A 205 14.60 -0.94 3.65
CA GLY A 205 15.61 -1.41 4.60
C GLY A 205 15.89 -2.91 4.50
N ASN A 206 14.98 -3.67 3.88
CA ASN A 206 15.06 -5.10 3.63
C ASN A 206 15.02 -5.38 2.13
N ASN A 207 15.67 -4.54 1.31
CA ASN A 207 15.90 -4.76 -0.11
C ASN A 207 14.64 -4.99 -0.98
N ILE A 208 13.48 -4.51 -0.54
CA ILE A 208 12.27 -4.45 -1.37
C ILE A 208 12.00 -2.99 -1.73
N LEU A 209 11.92 -2.71 -3.03
CA LEU A 209 11.63 -1.36 -3.50
C LEU A 209 10.20 -0.98 -3.08
N ALA A 210 10.03 0.23 -2.53
CA ALA A 210 8.71 0.80 -2.24
C ALA A 210 8.24 1.68 -3.41
N ALA A 211 6.93 1.72 -3.64
CA ALA A 211 6.29 2.60 -4.62
C ALA A 211 5.15 3.39 -3.97
N ILE A 212 5.35 4.69 -3.76
CA ILE A 212 4.29 5.56 -3.24
C ILE A 212 3.23 5.80 -4.31
N LYS A 213 1.95 5.67 -3.94
CA LYS A 213 0.82 5.71 -4.87
C LYS A 213 -0.44 6.36 -4.27
N HIS A 214 -1.34 6.94 -5.05
CA HIS A 214 -1.35 7.00 -6.52
C HIS A 214 -1.17 8.45 -6.97
N PHE A 215 0.00 8.81 -7.49
CA PHE A 215 0.32 10.19 -7.85
C PHE A 215 -0.62 10.72 -8.95
N PRO A 216 -1.18 11.94 -8.85
CA PRO A 216 -0.86 13.01 -7.88
C PRO A 216 -1.74 13.06 -6.61
N GLY A 217 -2.52 12.01 -6.32
CA GLY A 217 -3.38 11.90 -5.15
C GLY A 217 -4.82 11.54 -5.52
N HIS A 218 -5.30 10.39 -5.05
CA HIS A 218 -6.61 9.79 -5.35
C HIS A 218 -7.61 9.90 -4.17
N GLY A 219 -7.16 10.42 -3.03
CA GLY A 219 -7.88 10.36 -1.75
C GLY A 219 -9.21 11.13 -1.67
N ASP A 220 -9.52 12.01 -2.63
CA ASP A 220 -10.75 12.81 -2.66
C ASP A 220 -11.64 12.54 -3.88
N THR A 221 -11.52 11.36 -4.51
CA THR A 221 -12.37 11.00 -5.65
C THR A 221 -13.70 10.38 -5.19
N ASN A 222 -14.75 10.60 -5.99
CA ASN A 222 -16.11 10.06 -5.73
C ASN A 222 -16.49 8.97 -6.74
N THR A 223 -15.57 8.63 -7.65
CA THR A 223 -15.78 7.73 -8.79
C THR A 223 -14.69 6.68 -8.78
N ASP A 224 -15.07 5.43 -8.99
CA ASP A 224 -14.11 4.34 -9.12
C ASP A 224 -13.35 4.44 -10.46
N SER A 225 -12.01 4.56 -10.38
CA SER A 225 -11.12 4.61 -11.55
C SER A 225 -11.17 3.36 -12.43
N HIS A 226 -11.72 2.26 -11.95
CA HIS A 226 -11.88 1.05 -12.77
C HIS A 226 -13.05 1.17 -13.76
N LEU A 227 -14.01 2.07 -13.51
CA LEU A 227 -15.25 2.20 -14.28
C LEU A 227 -15.29 3.48 -15.14
N ASP A 228 -14.79 4.59 -14.62
CA ASP A 228 -14.71 5.87 -15.33
C ASP A 228 -13.46 6.64 -14.87
N LEU A 229 -13.03 7.64 -15.64
CA LEU A 229 -11.85 8.45 -15.31
C LEU A 229 -12.18 9.39 -14.15
N PRO A 230 -11.64 9.19 -12.92
CA PRO A 230 -11.98 10.04 -11.80
C PRO A 230 -11.34 11.42 -11.96
N VAL A 231 -12.04 12.43 -11.45
CA VAL A 231 -11.63 13.83 -11.55
C VAL A 231 -11.36 14.39 -10.16
N VAL A 232 -10.18 15.00 -9.98
CA VAL A 232 -9.85 15.78 -8.78
C VAL A 232 -9.87 17.26 -9.16
N SER A 233 -10.95 17.96 -8.79
CA SER A 233 -11.24 19.32 -9.27
C SER A 233 -10.71 20.44 -8.37
N HIS A 234 -9.79 20.12 -7.46
CA HIS A 234 -9.23 21.09 -6.51
C HIS A 234 -8.27 22.09 -7.17
N ASN A 235 -8.15 23.27 -6.56
CA ASN A 235 -7.17 24.27 -6.96
C ASN A 235 -5.74 23.84 -6.59
N SER A 236 -4.75 24.49 -7.20
CA SER A 236 -3.34 24.13 -6.99
C SER A 236 -2.86 24.32 -5.54
N GLU A 237 -3.42 25.25 -4.78
CA GLU A 237 -3.06 25.46 -3.37
C GLU A 237 -3.47 24.26 -2.51
N ARG A 238 -4.73 23.82 -2.63
CA ARG A 238 -5.25 22.61 -1.99
C ARG A 238 -4.41 21.39 -2.37
N LEU A 239 -4.22 21.17 -3.67
CA LEU A 239 -3.40 20.06 -4.18
C LEU A 239 -1.99 20.06 -3.58
N ASN A 240 -1.37 21.23 -3.42
CA ASN A 240 -0.04 21.33 -2.85
C ASN A 240 0.02 21.00 -1.36
N ASN A 241 -1.03 21.32 -0.61
CA ASN A 241 -1.10 21.21 0.85
C ASN A 241 -1.62 19.84 1.33
N ILE A 242 -2.40 19.13 0.50
CA ILE A 242 -3.02 17.86 0.87
C ILE A 242 -2.56 16.73 -0.05
N GLU A 243 -2.96 16.73 -1.31
CA GLU A 243 -2.79 15.57 -2.20
C GLU A 243 -1.32 15.32 -2.57
N LEU A 244 -0.58 16.38 -2.90
CA LEU A 244 0.85 16.32 -3.26
C LEU A 244 1.78 16.32 -2.04
N ALA A 245 1.29 16.68 -0.86
CA ALA A 245 2.13 16.86 0.32
C ALA A 245 2.85 15.57 0.76
N PRO A 246 2.18 14.39 0.83
CA PRO A 246 2.87 13.13 1.12
C PRO A 246 3.94 12.77 0.10
N PHE A 247 3.65 12.97 -1.18
CA PHE A 247 4.62 12.70 -2.26
C PHE A 247 5.88 13.54 -2.10
N LYS A 248 5.74 14.86 -1.91
CA LYS A 248 6.88 15.77 -1.69
C LYS A 248 7.71 15.34 -0.48
N ALA A 249 7.05 15.11 0.65
CA ALA A 249 7.73 14.78 1.90
C ALA A 249 8.51 13.47 1.83
N LEU A 250 8.00 12.49 1.06
CA LEU A 250 8.60 11.16 0.93
C LEU A 250 9.66 11.08 -0.16
N MET A 251 9.54 11.84 -1.25
CA MET A 251 10.56 11.86 -2.31
C MET A 251 11.96 12.19 -1.74
N ASP A 252 12.04 13.18 -0.87
CA ASP A 252 13.29 13.59 -0.20
C ASP A 252 13.84 12.56 0.79
N LYS A 253 13.10 11.47 1.06
CA LYS A 253 13.51 10.38 1.96
C LYS A 253 14.05 9.15 1.25
N GLY A 254 14.32 9.25 -0.06
CA GLY A 254 14.94 8.17 -0.82
C GLY A 254 13.97 7.07 -1.25
N ILE A 255 12.68 7.39 -1.43
CA ILE A 255 11.69 6.45 -1.96
C ILE A 255 11.99 6.12 -3.42
N GLY A 256 12.06 4.82 -3.71
CA GLY A 256 12.56 4.30 -4.97
C GLY A 256 11.59 4.35 -6.15
N GLY A 257 10.29 4.21 -5.90
CA GLY A 257 9.24 4.24 -6.93
C GLY A 257 8.10 5.23 -6.64
N VAL A 258 7.50 5.74 -7.71
CA VAL A 258 6.24 6.49 -7.69
C VAL A 258 5.32 5.89 -8.75
N MET A 259 4.12 5.47 -8.34
CA MET A 259 3.09 5.00 -9.26
C MET A 259 2.12 6.14 -9.62
N VAL A 260 1.90 6.36 -10.91
CA VAL A 260 1.08 7.45 -11.44
C VAL A 260 -0.29 6.94 -11.85
N ALA A 261 -1.33 7.50 -11.23
CA ALA A 261 -2.72 7.07 -11.38
C ALA A 261 -3.33 7.47 -12.72
N HIS A 262 -4.44 6.81 -13.06
CA HIS A 262 -5.34 7.22 -14.12
C HIS A 262 -6.39 8.21 -13.61
N LEU A 263 -5.96 9.45 -13.32
CA LEU A 263 -6.80 10.54 -12.77
C LEU A 263 -6.74 11.78 -13.67
N TYR A 264 -7.86 12.47 -13.87
CA TYR A 264 -7.86 13.80 -14.47
C TYR A 264 -7.81 14.88 -13.39
N VAL A 265 -6.82 15.77 -13.47
CA VAL A 265 -6.62 16.87 -12.50
C VAL A 265 -6.53 18.20 -13.24
N PRO A 266 -7.65 18.92 -13.44
CA PRO A 266 -7.69 20.13 -14.29
C PRO A 266 -6.68 21.21 -13.90
N ALA A 267 -6.38 21.34 -12.61
CA ALA A 267 -5.42 22.32 -12.10
C ALA A 267 -3.96 21.97 -12.41
N LEU A 268 -3.67 20.74 -12.85
CA LEU A 268 -2.33 20.27 -13.24
C LEU A 268 -2.25 19.90 -14.73
N GLU A 269 -3.38 19.63 -15.37
CA GLU A 269 -3.50 19.28 -16.79
C GLU A 269 -4.66 20.03 -17.45
N SER A 270 -4.33 20.97 -18.33
CA SER A 270 -5.30 21.79 -19.07
C SER A 270 -6.07 21.01 -20.14
N GLY A 271 -5.49 19.93 -20.67
CA GLY A 271 -6.14 19.07 -21.65
C GLY A 271 -7.26 18.26 -21.00
N LYS A 272 -8.51 18.55 -21.38
CA LYS A 272 -9.69 17.91 -20.79
C LYS A 272 -9.65 16.39 -20.94
N GLY A 273 -9.77 15.68 -19.82
CA GLY A 273 -9.87 14.22 -19.79
C GLY A 273 -8.55 13.49 -20.08
N ILE A 274 -7.41 14.18 -20.08
CA ILE A 274 -6.08 13.55 -20.15
C ILE A 274 -5.72 13.01 -18.76
N PRO A 275 -5.54 11.68 -18.59
CA PRO A 275 -5.13 11.12 -17.32
C PRO A 275 -3.70 11.50 -16.93
N ALA A 276 -3.42 11.60 -15.63
CA ALA A 276 -2.12 11.94 -15.07
C ALA A 276 -1.00 11.00 -15.58
N SER A 277 -1.28 9.71 -15.72
CA SER A 277 -0.35 8.69 -16.23
C SER A 277 0.15 8.93 -17.66
N VAL A 278 -0.50 9.79 -18.45
CA VAL A 278 -0.08 10.16 -19.82
C VAL A 278 0.08 11.66 -20.01
N SER A 279 0.01 12.44 -18.93
CA SER A 279 0.20 13.89 -18.96
C SER A 279 1.68 14.25 -18.84
N LYS A 280 2.24 14.86 -19.88
CA LYS A 280 3.60 15.43 -19.84
C LYS A 280 3.71 16.56 -18.80
N ASN A 281 2.65 17.33 -18.60
CA ASN A 281 2.60 18.41 -17.61
C ASN A 281 2.75 17.87 -16.19
N ILE A 282 2.05 16.79 -15.86
CA ILE A 282 2.09 16.17 -14.53
C ILE A 282 3.37 15.36 -14.32
N ILE A 283 3.78 14.54 -15.29
CA ILE A 283 4.92 13.64 -15.10
C ILE A 283 6.25 14.37 -15.33
N THR A 284 6.44 14.99 -16.48
CA THR A 284 7.70 15.69 -16.76
C THR A 284 7.75 17.04 -16.04
N GLY A 285 6.75 17.89 -16.24
CA GLY A 285 6.75 19.26 -15.70
C GLY A 285 6.66 19.33 -14.17
N LEU A 286 5.72 18.61 -13.58
CA LEU A 286 5.56 18.61 -12.12
C LEU A 286 6.50 17.61 -11.44
N LEU A 287 6.37 16.31 -11.71
CA LEU A 287 7.07 15.28 -10.95
C LEU A 287 8.59 15.28 -11.16
N LYS A 288 9.07 15.30 -12.42
CA LYS A 288 10.52 15.25 -12.71
C LYS A 288 11.22 16.59 -12.56
N GLU A 289 10.62 17.67 -13.06
CA GLU A 289 11.24 19.00 -13.11
C GLU A 289 10.97 19.78 -11.82
N LYS A 290 9.72 20.10 -11.49
CA LYS A 290 9.39 20.94 -10.33
C LYS A 290 9.64 20.26 -8.98
N LEU A 291 9.31 18.99 -8.84
CA LEU A 291 9.55 18.21 -7.62
C LEU A 291 10.93 17.53 -7.62
N GLY A 292 11.62 17.52 -8.75
CA GLY A 292 12.98 16.99 -8.84
C GLY A 292 13.11 15.47 -8.68
N TYR A 293 12.02 14.70 -8.77
CA TYR A 293 12.03 13.26 -8.48
C TYR A 293 12.97 12.48 -9.42
N LYS A 294 13.86 11.67 -8.85
CA LYS A 294 14.86 10.88 -9.59
C LYS A 294 14.66 9.36 -9.50
N GLY A 295 13.64 8.88 -8.80
CA GLY A 295 13.33 7.45 -8.70
C GLY A 295 12.57 6.94 -9.93
N LEU A 296 12.17 5.67 -9.90
CA LEU A 296 11.43 5.05 -11.00
C LEU A 296 9.99 5.57 -11.03
N ILE A 297 9.57 6.06 -12.20
CA ILE A 297 8.18 6.47 -12.43
C ILE A 297 7.49 5.34 -13.19
N ILE A 298 6.45 4.76 -12.58
CA ILE A 298 5.69 3.66 -13.15
C ILE A 298 4.22 4.08 -13.30
N THR A 299 3.57 3.65 -14.38
CA THR A 299 2.13 3.85 -14.52
C THR A 299 1.36 2.96 -13.54
N ASP A 300 0.13 3.34 -13.20
CA ASP A 300 -0.88 2.39 -12.78
C ASP A 300 -1.20 1.41 -13.94
N ALA A 301 -2.00 0.38 -13.67
CA ALA A 301 -2.23 -0.71 -14.61
C ALA A 301 -2.90 -0.23 -15.92
N LEU A 302 -2.14 -0.27 -17.03
CA LEU A 302 -2.58 0.28 -18.32
C LEU A 302 -3.71 -0.50 -19.00
N ASN A 303 -4.10 -1.65 -18.45
CA ASN A 303 -5.26 -2.42 -18.89
C ASN A 303 -6.58 -1.96 -18.24
N MET A 304 -6.57 -0.96 -17.34
CA MET A 304 -7.78 -0.45 -16.70
C MET A 304 -8.75 0.17 -17.72
N GLY A 305 -10.01 -0.29 -17.69
CA GLY A 305 -11.01 0.03 -18.73
C GLY A 305 -11.30 1.53 -18.92
N ALA A 306 -11.18 2.34 -17.88
CA ALA A 306 -11.39 3.80 -17.93
C ALA A 306 -10.43 4.52 -18.90
N VAL A 307 -9.26 3.92 -19.18
CA VAL A 307 -8.26 4.47 -20.10
C VAL A 307 -8.00 3.54 -21.28
N ALA A 308 -7.80 2.24 -21.03
CA ALA A 308 -7.41 1.26 -22.03
C ALA A 308 -8.38 1.18 -23.23
N ASN A 309 -9.69 1.25 -22.97
CA ASN A 309 -10.73 1.09 -23.99
C ASN A 309 -10.76 2.21 -25.05
N LYS A 310 -9.97 3.27 -24.87
CA LYS A 310 -9.89 4.42 -25.79
C LYS A 310 -8.78 4.27 -26.83
N TYR A 311 -7.92 3.26 -26.70
CA TYR A 311 -6.69 3.13 -27.48
C TYR A 311 -6.48 1.70 -27.96
N ASN A 312 -5.76 1.55 -29.06
CA ASN A 312 -5.28 0.22 -29.48
C ASN A 312 -4.15 -0.25 -28.56
N PRO A 313 -3.95 -1.58 -28.40
CA PRO A 313 -2.83 -2.11 -27.62
C PRO A 313 -1.47 -1.55 -28.09
N GLY A 314 -0.69 -0.98 -27.16
CA GLY A 314 0.60 -0.34 -27.43
C GLY A 314 0.56 1.19 -27.54
N GLU A 315 -0.58 1.79 -27.90
CA GLU A 315 -0.68 3.25 -28.07
C GLU A 315 -0.56 3.96 -26.72
N LEU A 316 -1.28 3.46 -25.71
CA LEU A 316 -1.25 4.02 -24.36
C LEU A 316 0.15 3.89 -23.73
N ASP A 317 0.86 2.79 -24.01
CA ASP A 317 2.24 2.57 -23.55
C ASP A 317 3.18 3.65 -24.11
N ALA A 318 3.09 3.94 -25.41
CA ALA A 318 3.89 4.96 -26.06
C ALA A 318 3.56 6.37 -25.55
N MET A 319 2.27 6.67 -25.32
CA MET A 319 1.84 7.94 -24.71
C MET A 319 2.39 8.11 -23.30
N ALA A 320 2.31 7.08 -22.46
CA ALA A 320 2.84 7.09 -21.11
C ALA A 320 4.36 7.31 -21.09
N PHE A 321 5.10 6.63 -21.97
CA PHE A 321 6.54 6.83 -22.09
C PHE A 321 6.91 8.26 -22.52
N LYS A 322 6.22 8.79 -23.54
CA LYS A 322 6.38 10.17 -24.03
C LYS A 322 6.10 11.21 -22.95
N ALA A 323 5.15 10.94 -22.06
CA ALA A 323 4.81 11.81 -20.94
C ALA A 323 5.91 11.86 -19.87
N GLY A 324 6.74 10.82 -19.77
CA GLY A 324 7.92 10.77 -18.90
C GLY A 324 7.97 9.57 -17.95
N ASN A 325 7.04 8.61 -18.04
CA ASN A 325 7.15 7.36 -17.27
C ASN A 325 8.40 6.58 -17.68
N ASP A 326 9.00 5.89 -16.72
CA ASP A 326 10.11 4.99 -16.97
C ASP A 326 9.62 3.57 -17.29
N ILE A 327 8.48 3.17 -16.70
CA ILE A 327 7.92 1.82 -16.83
C ILE A 327 6.41 1.86 -17.12
N MET A 328 5.99 1.06 -18.09
CA MET A 328 4.59 0.81 -18.47
C MET A 328 4.14 -0.50 -17.83
N LEU A 329 3.30 -0.39 -16.79
CA LEU A 329 2.76 -1.53 -16.04
C LEU A 329 1.53 -2.09 -16.75
N PHE A 330 1.40 -3.41 -16.80
CA PHE A 330 0.22 -4.10 -17.34
C PHE A 330 -0.04 -3.85 -18.83
N SER A 331 1.02 -3.59 -19.60
CA SER A 331 0.94 -3.38 -21.05
C SER A 331 0.23 -4.54 -21.76
N GLN A 332 -0.79 -4.22 -22.56
CA GLN A 332 -1.53 -5.18 -23.39
C GLN A 332 -0.92 -5.38 -24.79
N GLY A 333 0.11 -4.60 -25.16
CA GLY A 333 0.63 -4.57 -26.51
C GLY A 333 2.12 -4.29 -26.61
N VAL A 334 2.96 -5.02 -25.85
CA VAL A 334 4.41 -4.76 -25.71
C VAL A 334 5.11 -4.53 -27.05
N ALA A 335 4.96 -5.45 -28.01
CA ALA A 335 5.59 -5.33 -29.33
C ALA A 335 5.13 -4.06 -30.09
N SER A 336 3.84 -3.72 -30.03
CA SER A 336 3.29 -2.49 -30.61
C SER A 336 3.77 -1.24 -29.88
N GLY A 337 3.83 -1.27 -28.54
CA GLY A 337 4.35 -0.19 -27.71
C GLY A 337 5.81 0.11 -28.04
N LYS A 338 6.67 -0.91 -28.10
CA LYS A 338 8.08 -0.77 -28.54
C LYS A 338 8.18 -0.11 -29.91
N ARG A 339 7.41 -0.59 -30.89
CA ARG A 339 7.40 -0.03 -32.26
C ARG A 339 6.97 1.44 -32.28
N LEU A 340 5.94 1.80 -31.52
CA LEU A 340 5.44 3.17 -31.46
C LEU A 340 6.40 4.11 -30.73
N ILE A 341 7.07 3.64 -29.68
CA ILE A 341 8.14 4.39 -29.01
C ILE A 341 9.31 4.60 -29.96
N GLN A 342 9.73 3.56 -30.69
CA GLN A 342 10.80 3.70 -31.70
C GLN A 342 10.43 4.71 -32.77
N LYS A 343 9.20 4.64 -33.30
CA LYS A 343 8.69 5.60 -34.28
C LYS A 343 8.71 7.04 -33.74
N ALA A 344 8.36 7.24 -32.47
CA ALA A 344 8.43 8.55 -31.84
C ALA A 344 9.88 9.08 -31.73
N ILE A 345 10.87 8.20 -31.57
CA ILE A 345 12.29 8.55 -31.63
C ILE A 345 12.70 8.94 -33.05
N ASP A 346 12.34 8.11 -34.03
CA ASP A 346 12.68 8.33 -35.44
C ASP A 346 12.07 9.64 -35.98
N ASN A 347 10.88 10.00 -35.49
CA ASN A 347 10.19 11.26 -35.80
C ASN A 347 10.72 12.48 -35.02
N GLY A 348 11.64 12.29 -34.06
CA GLY A 348 12.14 13.36 -33.19
C GLY A 348 11.15 13.87 -32.15
N GLU A 349 10.05 13.16 -31.90
CA GLU A 349 9.06 13.51 -30.86
C GLU A 349 9.62 13.27 -29.45
N ILE A 350 10.54 12.30 -29.32
CA ILE A 350 11.34 12.05 -28.12
C ILE A 350 12.79 11.75 -28.50
N SER A 351 13.73 12.14 -27.63
CA SER A 351 15.17 11.87 -27.86
C SER A 351 15.54 10.43 -27.53
N GLN A 352 16.54 9.85 -28.21
CA GLN A 352 17.14 8.57 -27.80
C GLN A 352 17.69 8.59 -26.36
N SER A 353 18.18 9.75 -25.89
CA SER A 353 18.65 9.91 -24.50
C SER A 353 17.54 9.71 -23.46
N ARG A 354 16.26 9.86 -23.84
CA ARG A 354 15.12 9.56 -22.96
C ARG A 354 15.04 8.06 -22.65
N VAL A 355 15.27 7.21 -23.64
CA VAL A 355 15.37 5.75 -23.46
C VAL A 355 16.60 5.42 -22.61
N GLU A 356 17.74 6.05 -22.88
CA GLU A 356 18.95 5.84 -22.09
C GLU A 356 18.73 6.16 -20.61
N GLU A 357 18.10 7.29 -20.30
CA GLU A 357 17.75 7.70 -18.94
C GLU A 357 16.92 6.63 -18.22
N SER A 358 15.80 6.19 -18.80
CA SER A 358 14.91 5.19 -18.19
C SER A 358 15.62 3.86 -18.00
N VAL A 359 16.25 3.33 -19.05
CA VAL A 359 16.86 2.00 -19.02
C VAL A 359 18.01 1.97 -18.04
N LYS A 360 18.86 3.00 -18.00
CA LYS A 360 19.94 3.04 -17.00
C LYS A 360 19.41 3.18 -15.57
N LYS A 361 18.31 3.91 -15.35
CA LYS A 361 17.66 3.98 -14.03
C LYS A 361 17.10 2.61 -13.60
N ILE A 362 16.45 1.90 -14.52
CA ILE A 362 15.94 0.54 -14.31
C ILE A 362 17.09 -0.42 -13.98
N LEU A 363 18.15 -0.43 -14.80
CA LEU A 363 19.33 -1.25 -14.56
C LEU A 363 19.98 -0.94 -13.22
N LEU A 364 20.18 0.35 -12.89
CA LEU A 364 20.77 0.75 -11.61
C LEU A 364 19.93 0.24 -10.42
N THR A 365 18.60 0.32 -10.54
CA THR A 365 17.70 -0.19 -9.51
C THR A 365 17.78 -1.71 -9.39
N LYS A 366 17.82 -2.45 -10.52
CA LYS A 366 18.04 -3.90 -10.52
C LYS A 366 19.34 -4.29 -9.80
N TYR A 367 20.42 -3.55 -10.04
CA TYR A 367 21.70 -3.77 -9.36
C TYR A 367 21.59 -3.54 -7.85
N PHE A 368 20.95 -2.44 -7.43
CA PHE A 368 20.75 -2.14 -6.00
C PHE A 368 19.83 -3.13 -5.28
N LEU A 369 18.95 -3.82 -6.01
CA LEU A 369 18.13 -4.91 -5.49
C LEU A 369 18.85 -6.27 -5.54
N GLY A 370 20.12 -6.31 -5.96
CA GLY A 370 20.95 -7.52 -6.02
C GLY A 370 20.61 -8.48 -7.15
N LEU A 371 19.84 -8.04 -8.15
CA LEU A 371 19.40 -8.91 -9.25
C LEU A 371 20.55 -9.29 -10.19
N ASP A 372 21.66 -8.56 -10.19
CA ASP A 372 22.89 -8.94 -10.90
C ASP A 372 23.48 -10.28 -10.41
N LYS A 373 23.03 -10.76 -9.24
CA LYS A 373 23.41 -12.03 -8.61
C LYS A 373 22.18 -12.86 -8.25
N TYR A 374 21.20 -12.92 -9.15
CA TYR A 374 19.98 -13.70 -8.94
C TYR A 374 20.29 -15.17 -8.61
N SER A 375 19.59 -15.69 -7.60
CA SER A 375 19.57 -17.11 -7.24
C SER A 375 18.12 -17.61 -7.23
N PRO A 376 17.83 -18.77 -7.85
CA PRO A 376 16.50 -19.38 -7.79
C PRO A 376 15.99 -19.56 -6.35
N LYS A 377 14.69 -19.37 -6.13
CA LYS A 377 14.02 -19.55 -4.83
C LYS A 377 13.43 -20.96 -4.71
N ASN A 378 13.44 -21.55 -3.51
CA ASN A 378 12.87 -22.88 -3.29
C ASN A 378 11.34 -22.78 -3.06
N PRO A 379 10.47 -23.41 -3.86
CA PRO A 379 9.02 -23.37 -3.63
C PRO A 379 8.54 -24.19 -2.42
N GLU A 380 9.34 -25.12 -1.90
CA GLU A 380 8.95 -25.99 -0.78
C GLU A 380 8.64 -25.18 0.49
N ASN A 381 7.66 -25.63 1.28
CA ASN A 381 7.25 -25.03 2.57
C ASN A 381 6.80 -23.56 2.53
N ILE A 382 6.63 -22.96 1.35
CA ILE A 382 6.29 -21.54 1.21
C ILE A 382 5.06 -21.12 2.03
N ASN A 383 4.01 -21.93 2.04
CA ASN A 383 2.80 -21.62 2.82
C ASN A 383 3.07 -21.61 4.34
N SER A 384 3.97 -22.46 4.83
CA SER A 384 4.35 -22.44 6.25
C SER A 384 5.20 -21.22 6.57
N ASP A 385 6.14 -20.88 5.68
CA ASP A 385 7.03 -19.74 5.86
C ASP A 385 6.24 -18.43 5.93
N LEU A 386 5.23 -18.27 5.06
CA LEU A 386 4.31 -17.12 5.02
C LEU A 386 3.26 -17.08 6.14
N ASN A 387 3.23 -18.07 7.04
CA ASN A 387 2.22 -18.19 8.11
C ASN A 387 2.79 -18.61 9.48
N ASN A 388 4.10 -18.42 9.70
CA ASN A 388 4.71 -18.81 10.97
C ASN A 388 4.29 -17.90 12.15
N ASP A 389 4.59 -18.34 13.37
CA ASP A 389 4.18 -17.68 14.63
C ASP A 389 4.59 -16.19 14.72
N SER A 390 5.68 -15.78 14.07
CA SER A 390 6.12 -14.38 14.09
C SER A 390 5.10 -13.44 13.45
N HIS A 391 4.34 -13.91 12.43
CA HIS A 391 3.25 -13.15 11.81
C HIS A 391 2.14 -12.91 12.82
N LYS A 392 1.68 -13.98 13.48
CA LYS A 392 0.61 -13.91 14.47
C LYS A 392 0.95 -12.96 15.61
N VAL A 393 2.15 -13.06 16.18
CA VAL A 393 2.60 -12.19 17.26
C VAL A 393 2.61 -10.72 16.81
N LEU A 394 3.13 -10.45 15.61
CA LEU A 394 3.21 -9.09 15.07
C LEU A 394 1.81 -8.51 14.79
N VAL A 395 0.92 -9.28 14.17
CA VAL A 395 -0.46 -8.86 13.86
C VAL A 395 -1.27 -8.60 15.15
N GLN A 396 -1.13 -9.46 16.15
CA GLN A 396 -1.73 -9.25 17.48
C GLN A 396 -1.25 -7.94 18.13
N ASN A 397 0.05 -7.65 18.02
CA ASN A 397 0.62 -6.40 18.51
C ASN A 397 0.07 -5.19 17.73
N LEU A 398 -0.05 -5.29 16.41
CA LEU A 398 -0.61 -4.21 15.57
C LEU A 398 -2.05 -3.90 15.96
N TYR A 399 -2.94 -4.90 16.04
CA TYR A 399 -4.33 -4.68 16.43
C TYR A 399 -4.44 -4.13 17.85
N SER A 400 -3.67 -4.67 18.81
CA SER A 400 -3.68 -4.18 20.20
C SER A 400 -3.30 -2.71 20.31
N ASN A 401 -2.39 -2.22 19.46
CA ASN A 401 -1.95 -0.82 19.44
C ASN A 401 -2.82 0.08 18.54
N ALA A 402 -3.70 -0.49 17.72
CA ALA A 402 -4.63 0.25 16.87
C ALA A 402 -5.93 0.63 17.60
N LEU A 403 -6.38 -0.19 18.57
CA LEU A 403 -7.64 0.00 19.29
C LEU A 403 -7.81 1.46 19.75
N THR A 404 -8.94 2.07 19.37
CA THR A 404 -9.20 3.50 19.57
C THR A 404 -10.44 3.71 20.42
N LEU A 405 -10.25 4.10 21.68
CA LEU A 405 -11.33 4.44 22.60
C LEU A 405 -11.75 5.90 22.39
N LEU A 406 -12.96 6.13 21.89
CA LEU A 406 -13.45 7.48 21.59
C LEU A 406 -14.21 8.11 22.75
N LYS A 407 -14.79 7.28 23.62
CA LYS A 407 -15.65 7.71 24.73
C LYS A 407 -15.67 6.65 25.82
N ASP A 408 -15.68 7.06 27.09
CA ASP A 408 -15.87 6.17 28.25
C ASP A 408 -16.39 6.93 29.49
N ASP A 409 -17.56 7.59 29.35
CA ASP A 409 -18.08 8.53 30.36
C ASP A 409 -18.33 7.88 31.73
N LYS A 410 -18.73 6.60 31.72
CA LYS A 410 -19.05 5.83 32.93
C LYS A 410 -17.91 4.93 33.40
N LYS A 411 -16.72 5.03 32.79
CA LYS A 411 -15.55 4.20 33.11
C LYS A 411 -15.89 2.71 33.12
N LEU A 412 -16.53 2.24 32.05
CA LEU A 412 -16.98 0.86 31.94
C LEU A 412 -15.83 -0.09 31.60
N LEU A 413 -14.68 0.45 31.17
CA LEU A 413 -13.48 -0.29 30.86
C LEU A 413 -12.36 -0.01 31.87
N PRO A 414 -11.53 -1.03 32.19
CA PRO A 414 -11.68 -2.43 31.81
C PRO A 414 -12.87 -3.10 32.52
N LEU A 415 -13.35 -4.21 31.97
CA LEU A 415 -14.43 -5.00 32.53
C LEU A 415 -14.03 -5.54 33.91
N ASN A 416 -14.93 -5.44 34.88
CA ASN A 416 -14.68 -5.75 36.29
C ASN A 416 -15.14 -7.16 36.71
N GLY A 417 -15.26 -8.09 35.76
CA GLY A 417 -15.70 -9.46 36.02
C GLY A 417 -17.18 -9.63 36.37
N LYS A 418 -17.99 -8.57 36.40
CA LYS A 418 -19.45 -8.68 36.51
C LYS A 418 -20.07 -9.30 35.26
N GLN A 419 -21.31 -9.77 35.39
CA GLN A 419 -22.09 -10.23 34.25
C GLN A 419 -22.29 -9.09 33.23
N VAL A 420 -22.03 -9.38 31.96
CA VAL A 420 -22.18 -8.45 30.84
C VAL A 420 -23.03 -9.12 29.77
N TYR A 421 -23.95 -8.37 29.18
CA TYR A 421 -24.72 -8.85 28.03
C TYR A 421 -24.00 -8.48 26.74
N TYR A 422 -24.07 -9.36 25.75
CA TYR A 422 -23.49 -9.14 24.44
C TYR A 422 -24.54 -9.21 23.34
N VAL A 423 -24.63 -8.16 22.54
CA VAL A 423 -25.54 -8.08 21.39
C VAL A 423 -24.70 -7.94 20.13
N PRO A 424 -24.44 -9.04 19.40
CA PRO A 424 -23.82 -8.98 18.09
C PRO A 424 -24.84 -8.47 17.07
N LEU A 425 -24.43 -7.49 16.28
CA LEU A 425 -25.20 -6.91 15.19
C LEU A 425 -24.40 -6.99 13.90
N GLU A 426 -25.10 -6.82 12.77
CA GLU A 426 -24.59 -6.94 11.41
C GLU A 426 -24.18 -8.39 11.03
N GLU A 427 -23.63 -8.57 9.83
CA GLU A 427 -23.58 -9.86 9.14
C GLU A 427 -22.35 -10.73 9.46
N ALA A 428 -21.25 -10.16 9.98
CA ALA A 428 -20.00 -10.89 10.08
C ALA A 428 -19.87 -11.72 11.38
N PRO A 429 -19.03 -12.78 11.38
CA PRO A 429 -18.85 -13.63 12.56
C PRO A 429 -18.26 -12.89 13.76
N TYR A 430 -18.72 -13.26 14.97
CA TYR A 430 -18.31 -12.67 16.26
C TYR A 430 -17.76 -13.69 17.28
N GLN A 431 -17.75 -14.99 16.94
CA GLN A 431 -17.56 -16.06 17.93
C GLN A 431 -16.21 -15.97 18.65
N THR A 432 -15.14 -15.63 17.93
CA THR A 432 -13.80 -15.45 18.51
C THR A 432 -13.81 -14.40 19.61
N PHE A 433 -14.49 -13.27 19.41
CA PHE A 433 -14.56 -12.21 20.42
C PHE A 433 -15.22 -12.70 21.72
N VAL A 434 -16.37 -13.37 21.63
CA VAL A 434 -17.08 -13.86 22.81
C VAL A 434 -16.29 -14.95 23.53
N ASN A 435 -15.67 -15.87 22.77
CA ASN A 435 -14.82 -16.91 23.34
C ASN A 435 -13.64 -16.33 24.13
N GLN A 436 -13.03 -15.24 23.64
CA GLN A 436 -11.89 -14.58 24.28
C GLN A 436 -12.28 -13.67 25.45
N LEU A 437 -13.51 -13.14 25.47
CA LEU A 437 -13.99 -12.29 26.56
C LEU A 437 -14.16 -13.06 27.87
N GLY A 438 -14.66 -14.30 27.81
CA GLY A 438 -14.78 -15.20 28.97
C GLY A 438 -16.23 -15.56 29.36
N PRO A 439 -16.42 -16.32 30.46
CA PRO A 439 -17.68 -17.00 30.76
C PRO A 439 -18.81 -16.10 31.28
N ASN A 440 -18.51 -14.85 31.66
CA ASN A 440 -19.50 -13.93 32.25
C ASN A 440 -20.34 -13.19 31.20
N ILE A 441 -20.27 -13.61 29.93
CA ILE A 441 -20.99 -13.01 28.81
C ILE A 441 -22.28 -13.76 28.53
N ILE A 442 -23.41 -13.03 28.55
CA ILE A 442 -24.71 -13.54 28.10
C ILE A 442 -25.02 -12.96 26.74
N ILE A 443 -25.00 -13.80 25.70
CA ILE A 443 -25.36 -13.40 24.33
C ILE A 443 -26.87 -13.21 24.23
N LYS A 444 -27.31 -12.11 23.61
CA LYS A 444 -28.70 -11.82 23.29
C LYS A 444 -28.82 -11.44 21.82
N LYS A 445 -29.80 -12.01 21.13
CA LYS A 445 -30.10 -11.62 19.75
C LYS A 445 -30.75 -10.24 19.73
N ALA A 446 -30.71 -9.57 18.57
CA ALA A 446 -31.30 -8.25 18.36
C ALA A 446 -32.78 -8.16 18.81
N ASN A 447 -33.56 -9.23 18.56
CA ASN A 447 -34.98 -9.33 18.93
C ASN A 447 -35.24 -9.76 20.40
N GLU A 448 -34.19 -10.10 21.15
CA GLU A 448 -34.28 -10.55 22.55
C GLU A 448 -33.83 -9.46 23.55
N THR A 449 -33.48 -8.28 23.04
CA THR A 449 -32.93 -7.16 23.83
C THR A 449 -33.86 -6.66 24.93
N ILE A 450 -35.18 -6.81 24.76
CA ILE A 450 -36.18 -6.50 25.79
C ILE A 450 -36.03 -7.32 27.08
N THR A 451 -35.35 -8.46 27.01
CA THR A 451 -35.09 -9.33 28.17
C THR A 451 -33.87 -8.91 28.99
N ILE A 452 -33.12 -7.90 28.55
CA ILE A 452 -31.93 -7.41 29.26
C ILE A 452 -32.39 -6.50 30.41
N PRO A 453 -31.99 -6.76 31.67
CA PRO A 453 -32.36 -5.93 32.80
C PRO A 453 -31.92 -4.47 32.63
N ALA A 454 -32.67 -3.56 33.25
CA ALA A 454 -32.29 -2.15 33.30
C ALA A 454 -30.97 -1.97 34.08
N ASN A 455 -30.19 -0.95 33.72
CA ASN A 455 -28.88 -0.60 34.27
C ASN A 455 -27.76 -1.65 34.06
N SER A 456 -28.02 -2.77 33.38
CA SER A 456 -26.97 -3.72 33.00
C SER A 456 -25.97 -3.10 32.02
N THR A 457 -24.73 -3.60 32.06
CA THR A 457 -23.73 -3.32 31.03
C THR A 457 -23.97 -4.21 29.82
N VAL A 458 -24.06 -3.60 28.64
CA VAL A 458 -24.26 -4.30 27.37
C VAL A 458 -23.16 -3.88 26.41
N ILE A 459 -22.42 -4.86 25.89
CA ILE A 459 -21.53 -4.65 24.76
C ILE A 459 -22.35 -4.89 23.49
N VAL A 460 -22.41 -3.88 22.62
CA VAL A 460 -23.00 -4.00 21.28
C VAL A 460 -21.85 -4.07 20.27
N GLY A 461 -21.69 -5.20 19.61
CA GLY A 461 -20.65 -5.41 18.59
C GLY A 461 -21.21 -5.20 17.19
N LEU A 462 -20.67 -4.25 16.43
CA LEU A 462 -20.98 -4.07 15.01
C LEU A 462 -19.97 -4.85 14.17
N HIS A 463 -20.37 -6.02 13.65
CA HIS A 463 -19.51 -6.94 12.91
C HIS A 463 -19.74 -6.83 11.40
N LYS A 464 -18.86 -6.10 10.70
CA LYS A 464 -18.96 -5.89 9.23
C LYS A 464 -18.06 -6.82 8.43
N ASP A 465 -18.54 -7.26 7.27
CA ASP A 465 -17.74 -8.04 6.34
C ASP A 465 -16.47 -7.24 5.93
N ASN A 466 -15.30 -7.86 6.10
CA ASN A 466 -14.00 -7.32 5.77
C ASN A 466 -13.21 -8.22 4.79
N SER A 467 -13.91 -9.07 4.03
CA SER A 467 -13.31 -9.91 2.99
C SER A 467 -12.53 -9.12 1.94
N THR A 468 -12.89 -7.86 1.72
CA THR A 468 -12.08 -6.90 0.95
C THR A 468 -12.10 -5.51 1.60
N ALA A 469 -11.10 -4.68 1.30
CA ALA A 469 -10.99 -3.31 1.81
C ALA A 469 -12.13 -2.38 1.35
N TYR A 470 -12.94 -2.81 0.37
CA TYR A 470 -13.99 -2.03 -0.30
C TYR A 470 -15.40 -2.38 0.20
N LYS A 471 -15.53 -3.30 1.16
CA LYS A 471 -16.83 -3.70 1.68
C LYS A 471 -17.55 -2.52 2.36
N PRO A 472 -18.89 -2.43 2.25
CA PRO A 472 -19.65 -1.34 2.84
C PRO A 472 -19.51 -1.29 4.37
N TYR A 473 -19.33 -0.08 4.89
CA TYR A 473 -19.25 0.17 6.35
C TYR A 473 -20.61 0.59 6.95
N LYS A 474 -21.64 0.80 6.12
CA LYS A 474 -22.94 1.32 6.57
C LYS A 474 -23.62 0.32 7.51
N ILE A 475 -24.19 0.87 8.58
CA ILE A 475 -24.93 0.12 9.59
C ILE A 475 -26.42 0.18 9.27
N SER A 476 -27.09 -0.97 9.38
CA SER A 476 -28.52 -1.09 9.05
C SER A 476 -29.41 -0.27 9.99
N ASP A 477 -30.55 0.20 9.49
CA ASP A 477 -31.53 0.94 10.31
C ASP A 477 -32.09 0.08 11.46
N THR A 478 -32.20 -1.23 11.24
CA THR A 478 -32.57 -2.20 12.29
C THR A 478 -31.55 -2.18 13.44
N SER A 479 -30.26 -2.27 13.13
CA SER A 479 -29.18 -2.20 14.14
C SER A 479 -29.15 -0.85 14.85
N LYS A 480 -29.34 0.26 14.12
CA LYS A 480 -29.44 1.61 14.71
C LYS A 480 -30.61 1.71 15.68
N LYS A 481 -31.78 1.14 15.35
CA LYS A 481 -32.95 1.10 16.22
C LYS A 481 -32.69 0.29 17.49
N VAL A 482 -32.09 -0.90 17.36
CA VAL A 482 -31.72 -1.75 18.51
C VAL A 482 -30.76 -0.99 19.45
N LEU A 483 -29.75 -0.34 18.89
CA LEU A 483 -28.81 0.47 19.67
C LEU A 483 -29.53 1.62 20.40
N ALA A 484 -30.41 2.36 19.70
CA ALA A 484 -31.19 3.45 20.29
C ALA A 484 -32.10 2.96 21.44
N ASP A 485 -32.74 1.80 21.28
CA ASP A 485 -33.60 1.23 22.32
C ASP A 485 -32.82 0.82 23.57
N LEU A 486 -31.65 0.19 23.40
CA LEU A 486 -30.78 -0.19 24.51
C LEU A 486 -30.23 1.03 25.27
N THR A 487 -29.93 2.14 24.60
CA THR A 487 -29.41 3.35 25.27
C THR A 487 -30.40 3.99 26.25
N LYS A 488 -31.69 3.62 26.21
CA LYS A 488 -32.71 4.18 27.12
C LYS A 488 -32.54 3.70 28.56
N ASN A 489 -32.14 2.44 28.74
CA ASN A 489 -32.16 1.78 30.05
C ASN A 489 -30.85 1.06 30.41
N GLN A 490 -29.93 0.86 29.48
CA GLN A 490 -28.69 0.10 29.71
C GLN A 490 -27.43 0.96 29.58
N ASN A 491 -26.33 0.46 30.15
CA ASN A 491 -25.00 1.05 30.02
C ASN A 491 -24.29 0.44 28.80
N ILE A 492 -24.18 1.22 27.72
CA ILE A 492 -23.73 0.70 26.43
C ILE A 492 -22.23 0.89 26.22
N ILE A 493 -21.56 -0.22 25.88
CA ILE A 493 -20.24 -0.24 25.26
C ILE A 493 -20.46 -0.58 23.78
N LEU A 494 -20.44 0.42 22.91
CA LEU A 494 -20.46 0.19 21.47
C LEU A 494 -19.06 -0.17 21.00
N ASN A 495 -18.92 -1.29 20.32
CA ASN A 495 -17.66 -1.69 19.69
C ASN A 495 -17.81 -1.93 18.19
N VAL A 496 -16.92 -1.31 17.40
CA VAL A 496 -16.93 -1.38 15.94
C VAL A 496 -15.85 -2.33 15.43
N PHE A 497 -16.26 -3.50 14.94
CA PHE A 497 -15.42 -4.44 14.19
C PHE A 497 -15.60 -4.21 12.69
N GLY A 498 -14.96 -3.16 12.19
CA GLY A 498 -15.11 -2.68 10.82
C GLY A 498 -14.48 -1.30 10.64
N SER A 499 -14.73 -0.67 9.49
CA SER A 499 -14.22 0.68 9.22
C SER A 499 -14.74 1.69 10.24
N ALA A 500 -13.90 2.66 10.62
CA ALA A 500 -14.29 3.76 11.51
C ALA A 500 -15.48 4.56 10.97
N TYR A 501 -15.67 4.58 9.64
CA TYR A 501 -16.81 5.23 9.00
C TYR A 501 -18.17 4.61 9.33
N ALA A 502 -18.22 3.42 9.95
CA ALA A 502 -19.45 2.86 10.49
C ALA A 502 -20.14 3.79 11.51
N LEU A 503 -19.37 4.67 12.16
CA LEU A 503 -19.88 5.67 13.10
C LEU A 503 -20.42 6.94 12.43
N LYS A 504 -20.30 7.10 11.10
CA LYS A 504 -20.70 8.31 10.36
C LYS A 504 -22.15 8.72 10.67
N ASP A 505 -23.05 7.74 10.66
CA ASP A 505 -24.50 7.91 10.84
C ASP A 505 -25.03 7.38 12.18
N ILE A 506 -24.17 7.29 13.21
CA ILE A 506 -24.55 6.83 14.55
C ILE A 506 -24.46 8.00 15.53
N ASP A 507 -25.58 8.29 16.22
CA ASP A 507 -25.58 9.22 17.35
C ASP A 507 -24.95 8.56 18.59
N ILE A 508 -23.72 8.97 18.91
CA ILE A 508 -22.97 8.46 20.06
C ILE A 508 -23.21 9.26 21.35
N SER A 509 -24.06 10.30 21.33
CA SER A 509 -24.26 11.18 22.50
C SER A 509 -24.80 10.42 23.72
N LYS A 510 -25.68 9.44 23.51
CA LYS A 510 -26.31 8.62 24.55
C LYS A 510 -25.56 7.32 24.86
N ILE A 511 -24.47 7.03 24.17
CA ILE A 511 -23.68 5.80 24.35
C ILE A 511 -22.62 6.06 25.44
N SER A 512 -22.50 5.19 26.44
CA SER A 512 -21.56 5.41 27.56
C SER A 512 -20.10 5.26 27.13
N THR A 513 -19.80 4.25 26.31
CA THR A 513 -18.44 3.90 25.88
C THR A 513 -18.44 3.55 24.40
N VAL A 514 -17.50 4.08 23.62
CA VAL A 514 -17.37 3.82 22.18
C VAL A 514 -15.93 3.42 21.87
N LEU A 515 -15.75 2.21 21.36
CA LEU A 515 -14.48 1.64 20.93
C LEU A 515 -14.52 1.34 19.43
N VAL A 516 -13.42 1.65 18.73
CA VAL A 516 -13.18 1.19 17.36
C VAL A 516 -12.08 0.14 17.40
N SER A 517 -12.46 -1.10 17.11
CA SER A 517 -11.54 -2.25 17.02
C SER A 517 -10.95 -2.42 15.63
N TYR A 518 -11.50 -1.72 14.63
CA TYR A 518 -11.17 -1.93 13.22
C TYR A 518 -11.51 -3.37 12.78
N GLU A 519 -11.27 -3.70 11.52
CA GLU A 519 -11.46 -5.00 10.84
C GLU A 519 -12.06 -6.18 11.63
N ASN A 520 -13.07 -6.83 11.05
CA ASN A 520 -13.69 -8.03 11.62
C ASN A 520 -12.90 -9.32 11.36
N ASN A 521 -11.86 -9.60 12.15
CA ASN A 521 -11.12 -10.87 12.09
C ASN A 521 -10.73 -11.36 13.48
N ASP A 522 -10.24 -12.60 13.54
CA ASP A 522 -9.87 -13.27 14.79
C ASP A 522 -8.79 -12.51 15.57
N ASP A 523 -7.86 -11.86 14.87
CA ASP A 523 -6.79 -11.12 15.53
C ASP A 523 -7.29 -9.83 16.21
N SER A 524 -8.08 -9.04 15.49
CA SER A 524 -8.77 -7.85 16.03
C SER A 524 -9.68 -8.20 17.20
N MET A 525 -10.48 -9.26 17.06
CA MET A 525 -11.37 -9.74 18.12
C MET A 525 -10.61 -10.18 19.37
N THR A 526 -9.50 -10.90 19.20
CA THR A 526 -8.65 -11.36 20.29
C THR A 526 -7.98 -10.18 21.02
N ALA A 527 -7.36 -9.27 20.26
CA ALA A 527 -6.74 -8.06 20.80
C ALA A 527 -7.75 -7.20 21.58
N THR A 528 -8.95 -7.05 21.02
CA THR A 528 -10.05 -6.31 21.66
C THR A 528 -10.48 -6.96 22.96
N ALA A 529 -10.75 -8.27 22.98
CA ALA A 529 -11.15 -8.96 24.21
C ALA A 529 -10.07 -8.84 25.30
N GLY A 530 -8.79 -8.91 24.92
CA GLY A 530 -7.67 -8.66 25.82
C GLY A 530 -7.70 -7.25 26.43
N ALA A 531 -7.94 -6.23 25.60
CA ALA A 531 -8.01 -4.83 26.03
C ALA A 531 -9.22 -4.55 26.93
N LEU A 532 -10.41 -5.08 26.58
CA LEU A 532 -11.61 -4.94 27.41
C LEU A 532 -11.43 -5.61 28.77
N ASN A 533 -10.68 -6.72 28.84
CA ASN A 533 -10.28 -7.37 30.09
C ASN A 533 -9.07 -6.71 30.78
N GLY A 534 -8.60 -5.55 30.28
CA GLY A 534 -7.53 -4.78 30.89
C GLY A 534 -6.12 -5.37 30.76
N ARG A 535 -5.91 -6.31 29.83
CA ARG A 535 -4.60 -6.97 29.62
C ARG A 535 -3.63 -6.12 28.79
N THR A 536 -4.16 -5.28 27.92
CA THR A 536 -3.38 -4.43 27.00
C THR A 536 -3.82 -2.98 27.11
N LYS A 537 -2.91 -2.06 26.76
CA LYS A 537 -3.19 -0.62 26.70
C LYS A 537 -4.08 -0.31 25.50
N ILE A 538 -5.08 0.55 25.65
CA ILE A 538 -5.80 1.17 24.53
C ILE A 538 -5.26 2.58 24.37
N TRP A 539 -4.76 2.90 23.18
CA TRP A 539 -4.11 4.20 22.93
C TRP A 539 -3.99 4.55 21.44
N GLY A 540 -4.75 3.87 20.58
CA GLY A 540 -4.91 4.29 19.20
C GLY A 540 -5.58 5.66 19.10
N ARG A 541 -5.47 6.30 17.94
CA ARG A 541 -6.17 7.53 17.59
C ARG A 541 -6.95 7.32 16.31
N LEU A 542 -8.10 7.96 16.20
CA LEU A 542 -8.92 7.90 15.01
C LEU A 542 -8.09 8.42 13.81
N PRO A 543 -7.84 7.62 12.77
CA PRO A 543 -6.98 8.03 11.66
C PRO A 543 -7.71 8.95 10.67
N VAL A 544 -9.04 8.99 10.73
CA VAL A 544 -9.90 9.62 9.72
C VAL A 544 -10.89 10.60 10.35
N LEU A 545 -11.28 11.60 9.56
CA LEU A 545 -12.46 12.41 9.81
C LEU A 545 -13.72 11.58 9.50
N VAL A 546 -14.47 11.19 10.53
CA VAL A 546 -15.72 10.43 10.36
C VAL A 546 -16.92 11.37 10.17
N ASN A 547 -17.02 12.40 11.01
CA ASN A 547 -18.01 13.48 10.94
C ASN A 547 -17.55 14.68 11.78
N ASP A 548 -18.36 15.73 11.91
CA ASP A 548 -18.02 16.97 12.63
C ASP A 548 -17.61 16.77 14.10
N ASN A 549 -18.12 15.70 14.74
CA ASN A 549 -17.87 15.37 16.14
C ASN A 549 -16.76 14.32 16.32
N LEU A 550 -16.45 13.56 15.28
CA LEU A 550 -15.47 12.47 15.28
C LEU A 550 -14.36 12.77 14.29
N LYS A 551 -13.37 13.54 14.76
CA LYS A 551 -12.24 14.03 13.97
C LYS A 551 -11.03 13.11 14.10
N ALA A 552 -10.18 13.14 13.07
CA ALA A 552 -8.89 12.48 13.14
C ALA A 552 -8.07 12.98 14.34
N GLY A 553 -7.29 12.08 14.94
CA GLY A 553 -6.51 12.33 16.15
C GLY A 553 -7.27 12.14 17.46
N MET A 554 -8.59 11.89 17.45
CA MET A 554 -9.35 11.61 18.67
C MET A 554 -9.03 10.23 19.24
N GLY A 555 -8.88 10.13 20.56
CA GLY A 555 -8.74 8.86 21.28
C GLY A 555 -8.33 9.08 22.74
N ILE A 556 -8.76 8.18 23.61
CA ILE A 556 -8.52 8.20 25.06
C ILE A 556 -7.54 7.07 25.38
N ASP A 557 -6.54 7.38 26.19
CA ASP A 557 -5.62 6.36 26.71
C ASP A 557 -6.27 5.62 27.88
N LEU A 558 -6.29 4.29 27.80
CA LEU A 558 -6.64 3.39 28.89
C LEU A 558 -5.45 2.47 29.18
N ASN A 559 -4.88 2.60 30.37
CA ASN A 559 -3.77 1.74 30.80
C ASN A 559 -4.29 0.34 31.18
N PRO A 560 -3.45 -0.71 30.98
CA PRO A 560 -3.80 -2.05 31.46
C PRO A 560 -3.94 -2.05 32.98
N VAL A 561 -4.69 -3.02 33.51
CA VAL A 561 -4.76 -3.25 34.95
C VAL A 561 -3.39 -3.75 35.39
N THR A 562 -2.66 -2.93 36.15
CA THR A 562 -1.45 -3.40 36.83
C THR A 562 -1.86 -4.53 37.75
N ALA A 563 -1.32 -5.73 37.54
CA ALA A 563 -1.32 -6.74 38.58
C ALA A 563 -0.71 -6.07 39.81
N SER A 564 -1.49 -5.97 40.89
CA SER A 564 -1.02 -5.46 42.18
C SER A 564 0.34 -6.06 42.49
N ALA A 565 1.30 -5.20 42.84
CA ALA A 565 2.63 -5.57 43.28
C ALA A 565 2.60 -6.79 44.22
N ASN A 566 3.00 -7.95 43.71
CA ASN A 566 3.47 -9.15 44.42
C ASN A 566 3.60 -10.34 43.45
N VAL A 567 4.48 -10.24 42.45
CA VAL A 567 5.19 -11.42 41.92
C VAL A 567 6.57 -10.94 41.48
N ASN A 568 7.61 -11.55 42.06
CA ASN A 568 9.01 -11.28 41.74
C ASN A 568 9.24 -11.30 40.24
N SER A 569 9.87 -10.24 39.75
CA SER A 569 10.32 -10.06 38.38
C SER A 569 11.35 -11.13 38.01
N THR A 570 10.96 -12.11 37.19
CA THR A 570 11.92 -12.84 36.35
C THR A 570 11.98 -12.12 35.01
N VAL A 571 12.94 -11.20 34.91
CA VAL A 571 13.33 -10.55 33.67
C VAL A 571 13.89 -11.63 32.74
N PHE A 572 13.24 -11.87 31.61
CA PHE A 572 13.87 -12.58 30.48
C PHE A 572 14.87 -11.62 29.82
N THR A 573 16.10 -11.60 30.33
CA THR A 573 17.25 -11.12 29.58
C THR A 573 17.57 -12.14 28.49
N THR A 574 17.47 -11.71 27.23
CA THR A 574 18.03 -12.42 26.08
C THR A 574 19.54 -12.52 26.24
N SER A 575 20.02 -13.74 26.47
CA SER A 575 21.44 -14.05 26.47
C SER A 575 22.02 -13.86 25.06
N LYS A 576 22.93 -12.90 24.93
CA LYS A 576 24.02 -12.98 23.96
C LYS A 576 24.91 -14.17 24.32
N GLN A 577 25.21 -15.02 23.35
CA GLN A 577 26.38 -15.92 23.25
C GLN A 577 26.28 -16.58 21.86
N GLN A 578 27.35 -16.82 21.12
CA GLN A 578 28.71 -16.31 21.10
C GLN A 578 29.19 -16.51 19.66
#